data_AF-A0A3C1SDR6-F1
#
_entry.id   AF-A0A3C1SDR6-F1
#
_cell.length_a   1.000
_cell.length_b   1.000
_cell.length_c   1.000
_cell.angle_alpha   90.00
_cell.angle_beta   90.00
_cell.angle_gamma   90.00
#
_symmetry.space_group_name_H-M   'P 1'
#
loop_
_entity.id
_entity.type
_entity.pdbx_description
1 polymer ?
#
loop_
_entity_poly.entity_id
_entity_poly.type
_entity_poly.pdbx_seq_one_letter_code
_entity_poly.pdbx_strand_id
1 'polypeptide(L)'
;MNPIGIRQAVQNLPQLIKYTPDNCEETIIVSDSGSVVMIDQHEWKKVRETLRLFCDKKSLNALSEGHKNREYGVVSDSVSVEEAFYDMKKSRRLIFHHFEDIIQRDSQKHSTSQNMRLNHR
;
A
#
# COMPACT_ATOMS: atom_id res chain seq x y z
N MET A 1 20.43 16.92 1.58
CA MET A 1 21.02 15.56 1.38
C MET A 1 22.52 15.65 1.55
N ASN A 2 23.06 15.04 2.60
CA ASN A 2 24.49 15.05 2.89
C ASN A 2 25.03 13.62 2.81
N PRO A 3 25.81 13.27 1.76
CA PRO A 3 26.38 11.94 1.64
C PRO A 3 27.51 11.74 2.65
N ILE A 4 27.56 10.56 3.27
CA ILE A 4 28.61 10.15 4.19
C ILE A 4 29.29 8.87 3.68
N GLY A 5 30.59 8.74 3.90
CA GLY A 5 31.31 7.52 3.54
C GLY A 5 30.99 6.37 4.50
N ILE A 6 31.02 5.12 4.00
CA ILE A 6 30.72 3.92 4.79
C ILE A 6 31.54 3.81 6.09
N ARG A 7 32.81 4.24 6.07
CA ARG A 7 33.67 4.23 7.28
C ARG A 7 33.12 5.15 8.37
N GLN A 8 32.67 6.35 7.98
CA GLN A 8 32.05 7.31 8.90
C GLN A 8 30.67 6.83 9.36
N ALA A 9 29.91 6.18 8.46
CA ALA A 9 28.61 5.61 8.79
C ALA A 9 28.74 4.50 9.85
N VAL A 10 29.71 3.60 9.71
CA VAL A 10 29.95 2.51 10.69
C VAL A 10 30.28 3.06 12.07
N GLN A 11 31.08 4.13 12.16
CA GLN A 11 31.45 4.75 13.43
C GLN A 11 30.28 5.47 14.12
N ASN A 12 29.30 5.95 13.36
CA ASN A 12 28.21 6.80 13.85
C ASN A 12 26.82 6.18 13.63
N LEU A 13 26.73 4.89 13.31
CA LEU A 13 25.48 4.24 12.91
C LEU A 13 24.37 4.37 13.97
N PRO A 14 24.62 4.18 15.28
CA PRO A 14 23.59 4.37 16.29
C PRO A 14 23.01 5.79 16.31
N GLN A 15 23.86 6.79 16.14
CA GLN A 15 23.47 8.20 16.07
C GLN A 15 22.65 8.47 14.81
N LEU A 16 23.11 7.95 13.67
CA LEU A 16 22.40 8.08 12.41
C LEU A 16 20.98 7.49 12.49
N ILE A 17 20.83 6.28 13.04
CA ILE A 17 19.52 5.64 13.26
C ILE A 17 18.64 6.49 14.17
N LYS A 18 19.21 7.07 15.24
CA LYS A 18 18.48 7.92 16.17
C LYS A 18 17.99 9.21 15.51
N TYR A 19 18.81 9.84 14.66
CA TYR A 19 18.50 11.14 14.08
C TYR A 19 17.63 11.07 12.82
N THR A 20 17.62 9.96 12.10
CA THR A 20 16.83 9.84 10.86
C THR A 20 15.32 10.05 11.07
N PRO A 21 14.68 9.48 12.11
CA PRO A 21 13.27 9.77 12.40
C PRO A 21 13.02 11.23 12.79
N ASP A 22 13.92 11.82 13.57
CA ASP A 22 13.75 13.16 14.14
C ASP A 22 13.94 14.27 13.10
N ASN A 23 14.91 14.10 12.19
CA ASN A 23 15.26 15.12 11.21
C ASN A 23 14.44 15.04 9.93
N CYS A 24 13.72 13.92 9.69
CA CYS A 24 13.04 13.61 8.42
C CYS A 24 13.95 13.74 7.17
N GLU A 25 15.27 13.87 7.34
CA GLU A 25 16.23 14.03 6.25
C GLU A 25 16.84 12.69 5.87
N GLU A 26 16.90 12.44 4.57
CA GLU A 26 17.55 11.26 4.00
C GLU A 26 19.07 11.33 4.15
N THR A 27 19.66 10.25 4.68
CA THR A 27 21.11 10.09 4.77
C THR A 27 21.57 9.11 3.70
N ILE A 28 22.52 9.53 2.86
CA ILE A 28 23.11 8.68 1.83
C ILE A 28 24.45 8.14 2.34
N ILE A 29 24.57 6.82 2.45
CA ILE A 29 25.82 6.14 2.78
C ILE A 29 26.45 5.65 1.49
N VAL A 30 27.65 6.12 1.18
CA VAL A 30 28.38 5.81 -0.05
C VAL A 30 29.56 4.89 0.23
N SER A 31 29.76 3.91 -0.65
CA SER A 31 30.88 2.98 -0.66
C SER A 31 31.33 2.69 -2.09
N ASP A 32 32.49 2.04 -2.24
CA ASP A 32 33.02 1.65 -3.55
C ASP A 32 32.13 0.63 -4.27
N SER A 33 31.28 -0.11 -3.53
CA SER A 33 30.32 -1.06 -4.09
C SER A 33 28.94 -0.46 -4.39
N GLY A 34 28.73 0.83 -4.09
CA GLY A 34 27.47 1.54 -4.32
C GLY A 34 27.00 2.33 -3.11
N SER A 35 25.73 2.73 -3.15
CA SER A 35 25.14 3.64 -2.18
C SER A 35 23.87 3.07 -1.56
N VAL A 36 23.66 3.37 -0.28
CA VAL A 36 22.46 3.04 0.48
C VAL A 36 21.81 4.34 0.96
N VAL A 37 20.50 4.46 0.78
CA VAL A 37 19.73 5.58 1.33
C VAL A 37 19.02 5.11 2.59
N MET A 38 19.27 5.81 3.69
CA MET A 38 18.55 5.62 4.93
C MET A 38 17.52 6.73 5.06
N ILE A 39 16.26 6.32 5.23
CA ILE A 39 15.08 7.17 5.30
C ILE A 39 14.21 6.71 6.48
N ASP A 40 13.50 7.65 7.10
CA ASP A 40 12.51 7.32 8.11
C ASP A 40 11.39 6.43 7.52
N GLN A 41 10.88 5.51 8.34
CA GLN A 41 9.87 4.55 7.89
C GLN A 41 8.55 5.23 7.57
N HIS A 42 8.14 6.24 8.33
CA HIS A 42 6.90 6.98 8.10
C HIS A 42 6.98 7.77 6.79
N GLU A 43 8.12 8.43 6.53
CA GLU A 43 8.36 9.11 5.25
C GLU A 43 8.37 8.12 4.07
N TRP A 44 9.02 6.96 4.22
CA TRP A 44 8.97 5.92 3.18
C TRP A 44 7.55 5.42 2.89
N LYS A 45 6.70 5.31 3.92
CA LYS A 45 5.28 4.94 3.73
C LYS A 45 4.53 6.02 2.94
N LYS A 46 4.77 7.30 3.20
CA LYS A 46 4.18 8.40 2.42
C LYS A 46 4.59 8.35 0.96
N VAL A 47 5.88 8.20 0.68
CA VAL A 47 6.40 8.09 -0.70
C VAL A 47 5.73 6.91 -1.41
N ARG A 48 5.65 5.75 -0.76
CA ARG A 48 5.02 4.56 -1.34
C ARG A 48 3.53 4.77 -1.63
N GLU A 49 2.80 5.39 -0.71
CA GLU A 49 1.36 5.64 -0.92
C GLU A 49 1.13 6.66 -2.04
N THR A 50 1.93 7.72 -2.10
CA THR A 50 1.91 8.69 -3.20
C THR A 50 2.19 8.01 -4.55
N LEU A 51 3.20 7.15 -4.64
CA LEU A 51 3.48 6.38 -5.85
C LEU A 51 2.32 5.44 -6.22
N ARG A 52 1.70 4.82 -5.22
CA ARG A 52 0.53 3.97 -5.42
C ARG A 52 -0.65 4.77 -6.00
N LEU A 53 -0.91 5.96 -5.49
CA LEU A 53 -1.94 6.87 -6.01
C LEU A 53 -1.64 7.30 -7.45
N PHE A 54 -0.38 7.57 -7.79
CA PHE A 54 0.01 7.91 -9.17
C PHE A 54 -0.19 6.75 -10.15
N CYS A 55 0.03 5.51 -9.71
CA CYS A 55 -0.21 4.33 -10.52
C CYS A 55 -1.72 4.06 -10.73
N ASP A 56 -2.57 4.46 -9.79
CA ASP A 56 -4.01 4.35 -9.93
C ASP A 56 -4.61 5.55 -10.68
N LYS A 57 -4.74 5.38 -12.01
CA LYS A 57 -5.32 6.38 -12.91
C LYS A 57 -6.71 6.85 -12.46
N LYS A 58 -7.53 6.00 -11.83
CA LYS A 58 -8.87 6.40 -11.37
C LYS A 58 -8.76 7.35 -10.19
N SER A 59 -7.95 6.99 -9.19
CA SER A 59 -7.71 7.82 -8.01
C SER A 59 -7.08 9.16 -8.39
N LEU A 60 -6.12 9.17 -9.32
CA LEU A 60 -5.49 10.40 -9.80
C LEU A 60 -6.47 11.31 -10.55
N ASN A 61 -7.33 10.73 -11.42
CA ASN A 61 -8.36 11.49 -12.11
C ASN A 61 -9.38 12.08 -11.13
N ALA A 62 -9.87 11.29 -10.18
CA ALA A 62 -10.79 11.77 -9.15
C ALA A 62 -10.18 12.90 -8.31
N LEU A 63 -8.89 12.80 -7.98
CA LEU A 63 -8.17 13.86 -7.27
C LEU A 63 -8.07 15.14 -8.12
N SER A 64 -7.68 15.02 -9.40
CA SER A 64 -7.58 16.16 -10.33
C SER A 64 -8.92 16.83 -10.57
N GLU A 65 -9.98 16.04 -10.78
CA GLU A 65 -11.34 16.54 -10.95
C GLU A 65 -11.85 17.22 -9.68
N GLY A 66 -11.57 16.66 -8.50
CA GLY A 66 -11.88 17.31 -7.23
C GLY A 66 -11.20 18.67 -7.06
N HIS A 67 -9.96 18.85 -7.54
CA HIS A 67 -9.31 20.16 -7.56
C HIS A 67 -9.99 21.15 -8.50
N LYS A 68 -10.29 20.74 -9.74
CA LYS A 68 -11.01 21.59 -10.71
C LYS A 68 -12.38 22.00 -10.18
N ASN A 69 -13.13 21.05 -9.61
CA ASN A 69 -14.46 21.33 -9.09
C ASN A 69 -14.42 22.36 -7.95
N ARG A 70 -13.44 22.26 -7.03
CA ARG A 70 -13.24 23.28 -5.99
C ARG A 70 -12.87 24.64 -6.55
N GLU A 71 -12.00 24.68 -7.56
CA GLU A 71 -11.56 25.92 -8.22
C GLU A 71 -12.72 26.64 -8.92
N TYR A 72 -13.62 25.89 -9.57
CA TYR A 72 -14.81 26.43 -10.24
C TYR A 72 -16.03 26.56 -9.32
N GLY A 73 -15.89 26.30 -8.01
CA GLY A 73 -17.00 26.38 -7.05
C GLY A 73 -18.10 25.34 -7.28
N VAL A 74 -17.82 24.27 -8.02
CA VAL A 74 -18.74 23.16 -8.27
C VAL A 74 -18.85 22.35 -6.99
N VAL A 75 -20.03 22.41 -6.37
CA VAL A 75 -20.40 21.51 -5.27
C VAL A 75 -20.85 20.19 -5.90
N SER A 76 -20.02 19.17 -5.76
CA SER A 76 -20.41 17.81 -6.14
C SER A 76 -21.57 17.34 -5.26
N ASP A 77 -22.47 16.52 -5.80
CA ASP A 77 -23.46 15.78 -5.01
C ASP A 77 -22.72 14.91 -3.99
N SER A 78 -22.55 15.44 -2.78
CA SER A 78 -21.84 14.75 -1.72
C SER A 78 -22.76 13.68 -1.17
N VAL A 79 -22.33 12.44 -1.31
CA VAL A 79 -22.89 11.32 -0.55
C VAL A 79 -22.62 11.59 0.93
N SER A 80 -23.61 11.40 1.79
CA SER A 80 -23.42 11.60 3.24
C SER A 80 -22.34 10.65 3.78
N VAL A 81 -21.74 11.02 4.92
CA VAL A 81 -20.74 10.18 5.58
C VAL A 81 -21.31 8.80 5.87
N GLU A 82 -22.57 8.74 6.30
CA GLU A 82 -23.33 7.54 6.61
C GLU A 82 -23.49 6.64 5.37
N GLU A 83 -23.88 7.21 4.24
CA GLU A 83 -24.04 6.48 2.97
C GLU A 83 -22.69 5.96 2.45
N ALA A 84 -21.63 6.76 2.53
CA ALA A 84 -20.28 6.33 2.15
C ALA A 84 -19.80 5.14 3.00
N PHE A 85 -20.00 5.19 4.32
CA PHE A 85 -19.65 4.09 5.22
C PHE A 85 -20.53 2.85 4.99
N TYR A 86 -21.81 3.02 4.66
CA TYR A 86 -22.72 1.92 4.36
C TYR A 86 -22.25 1.15 3.10
N ASP A 87 -21.89 1.88 2.04
CA ASP A 87 -21.44 1.27 0.78
C ASP A 87 -20.09 0.54 0.92
N MET A 88 -19.18 1.10 1.71
CA MET A 88 -17.92 0.43 2.08
C MET A 88 -18.13 -0.88 2.84
N LYS A 89 -19.07 -0.92 3.80
CA LYS A 89 -19.39 -2.13 4.57
C LYS A 89 -20.02 -3.20 3.68
N LYS A 90 -20.90 -2.81 2.75
CA LYS A 90 -21.53 -3.71 1.78
C LYS A 90 -20.49 -4.34 0.85
N SER A 91 -19.57 -3.53 0.32
CA SER A 91 -18.48 -4.00 -0.56
C SER A 91 -17.54 -4.97 0.14
N ARG A 92 -17.18 -4.70 1.41
CA ARG A 92 -16.36 -5.62 2.21
C ARG A 92 -17.07 -6.97 2.43
N ARG A 93 -18.38 -6.95 2.74
CA ARG A 93 -19.18 -8.18 2.93
C ARG A 93 -19.27 -9.02 1.64
N LEU A 94 -19.39 -8.38 0.48
CA LEU A 94 -19.41 -9.08 -0.83
C LEU A 94 -18.09 -9.78 -1.15
N ILE A 95 -16.95 -9.16 -0.81
CA ILE A 95 -15.62 -9.79 -0.98
C ILE A 95 -15.52 -11.04 -0.09
N PHE A 96 -15.94 -10.96 1.17
CA PHE A 96 -15.94 -12.11 2.07
C PHE A 96 -16.82 -13.26 1.56
N HIS A 97 -18.04 -12.99 1.07
CA HIS A 97 -18.89 -14.04 0.50
C HIS A 97 -18.28 -14.68 -0.76
N HIS A 98 -17.63 -13.88 -1.62
CA HIS A 98 -16.96 -14.41 -2.81
C HIS A 98 -15.77 -15.32 -2.45
N PHE A 99 -15.00 -14.99 -1.41
CA PHE A 99 -13.91 -15.83 -0.92
C PHE A 99 -14.42 -17.15 -0.33
N GLU A 100 -15.50 -17.13 0.45
CA GLU A 100 -16.13 -18.34 0.99
C GLU A 100 -16.67 -19.26 -0.12
N ASP A 101 -17.28 -18.70 -1.16
CA ASP A 101 -17.75 -19.46 -2.33
C ASP A 101 -16.60 -20.14 -3.08
N ILE A 102 -15.44 -19.48 -3.19
CA ILE A 102 -14.23 -20.07 -3.80
C ILE A 102 -13.73 -21.25 -2.98
N ILE A 103 -13.62 -21.09 -1.65
CA ILE A 103 -13.15 -22.13 -0.72
C ILE A 103 -14.09 -23.35 -0.77
N GLN A 104 -15.41 -23.14 -0.78
CA GLN A 104 -16.38 -24.23 -0.85
C GLN A 104 -16.34 -24.98 -2.18
N ARG A 105 -16.17 -24.28 -3.31
CA ARG A 105 -16.04 -24.91 -4.64
C ARG A 105 -14.80 -25.80 -4.74
N ASP A 106 -13.68 -25.38 -4.16
CA ASP A 106 -12.45 -26.16 -4.21
C ASP A 106 -12.48 -27.37 -3.26
N SER A 107 -13.16 -27.25 -2.11
CA SER A 107 -13.41 -28.38 -1.20
C SER A 107 -14.28 -29.48 -1.84
N GLN A 108 -15.31 -29.10 -2.61
CA GLN A 108 -16.14 -30.07 -3.33
C GLN A 108 -15.39 -30.78 -4.46
N LYS A 109 -14.56 -30.08 -5.23
CA LYS A 109 -13.73 -30.69 -6.29
C LYS A 109 -12.76 -31.75 -5.76
N HIS A 110 -12.17 -31.52 -4.58
CA HIS A 110 -11.30 -32.49 -3.93
C HIS A 110 -12.05 -33.74 -3.44
N SER A 111 -13.27 -33.57 -2.93
CA SER A 111 -14.12 -34.68 -2.49
C SER A 111 -14.59 -35.54 -3.67
N THR A 112 -14.95 -34.94 -4.81
CA THR A 112 -15.33 -35.69 -6.02
C THR A 112 -14.15 -36.44 -6.64
N SER A 113 -12.94 -35.86 -6.60
CA SER A 113 -11.73 -36.49 -7.12
C SER A 113 -11.25 -37.68 -6.26
N GLN A 114 -11.49 -37.65 -4.95
CA GLN A 114 -11.19 -38.79 -4.06
C GLN A 114 -12.19 -39.93 -4.23
N ASN A 115 -13.49 -39.63 -4.42
CA ASN A 115 -14.51 -40.65 -4.67
C ASN A 115 -14.32 -41.39 -6.00
N MET A 116 -13.83 -40.72 -7.06
CA MET A 116 -13.50 -41.39 -8.32
C MET A 116 -12.29 -42.34 -8.21
N ARG A 117 -11.35 -42.10 -7.28
CA ARG A 117 -10.20 -43.00 -7.05
C ARG A 117 -10.55 -44.25 -6.23
N LEU A 118 -11.62 -44.20 -5.43
CA LEU A 118 -12.07 -45.32 -4.60
C LEU A 118 -12.93 -46.34 -5.36
N ASN A 119 -13.58 -45.94 -6.47
CA ASN A 119 -14.44 -46.81 -7.29
C ASN A 119 -13.69 -47.62 -8.38
N HIS A 120 -12.35 -47.62 -8.36
CA HIS A 120 -11.49 -48.36 -9.31
C HIS A 120 -10.55 -49.36 -8.62
N ARG A 121 -10.91 -49.83 -7.42
CA ARG A 121 -10.35 -51.02 -6.79
C ARG A 121 -11.44 -52.04 -6.55
#